data_AF-A0A0E3QHN2-F1
#
_entry.id   AF-A0A0E3QHN2-F1
#
_cell.length_a   1.000
_cell.length_b   1.000
_cell.length_c   1.000
_cell.angle_alpha   90.00
_cell.angle_beta   90.00
_cell.angle_gamma   90.00
#
_symmetry.space_group_name_H-M   'P 1'
#
loop_
_entity.id
_entity.type
_entity.pdbx_description
1 polymer ?
#
loop_
_entity_poly.entity_id
_entity_poly.type
_entity_poly.pdbx_seq_one_letter_code
_entity_poly.pdbx_strand_id
1 'polypeptide(L)'
;MKCRPAEYRVEHRIPVTDSPEKSKRGRYFLKDNFFRFYGRFVYPMYSQYMAGNYSPMLEKVRKEWQSYTGKIFEDIVRELLVKKMISDYPDIGSWWNRKRDEIDILGVNRQGRKVLAIEVKNKELGESEAREILELTLDKTKLVKGISGQELKVGIVARKVKGRERLEGDGFLVWELEELIP
;
A
#
# COMPACT_ATOMS: atom_id res chain seq x y z
N MET A 1 21.92 28.30 0.97
CA MET A 1 20.58 27.82 1.34
C MET A 1 19.77 27.63 0.06
N LYS A 2 19.75 26.42 -0.51
CA LYS A 2 18.98 26.16 -1.75
C LYS A 2 17.51 25.97 -1.35
N CYS A 3 16.66 26.92 -1.72
CA CYS A 3 15.21 26.69 -1.75
C CYS A 3 14.96 25.46 -2.62
N ARG A 4 14.49 24.39 -2.00
CA ARG A 4 14.03 23.19 -2.69
C ARG A 4 12.73 23.56 -3.44
N PRO A 5 12.61 23.37 -4.77
CA PRO A 5 11.46 23.82 -5.54
C PRO A 5 10.18 23.15 -5.03
N ALA A 6 9.02 23.79 -5.23
CA ALA A 6 7.69 23.31 -4.81
C ALA A 6 7.21 21.98 -5.46
N GLU A 7 8.10 21.20 -6.06
CA GLU A 7 7.85 19.93 -6.75
C GLU A 7 7.61 18.73 -5.80
N TYR A 8 7.79 18.89 -4.48
CA TYR A 8 7.79 17.78 -3.52
C TYR A 8 6.41 17.23 -3.08
N ARG A 9 5.30 17.79 -3.57
CA ARG A 9 3.96 17.43 -3.07
C ARG A 9 3.22 16.39 -3.89
N VAL A 10 3.69 16.09 -5.10
CA VAL A 10 3.09 15.08 -5.98
C VAL A 10 4.14 14.01 -6.30
N GLU A 11 3.74 12.74 -6.24
CA GLU A 11 4.54 11.59 -6.62
C GLU A 11 3.91 10.91 -7.83
N HIS A 12 4.72 10.67 -8.87
CA HIS A 12 4.33 9.80 -9.97
C HIS A 12 4.80 8.38 -9.67
N ARG A 13 3.86 7.44 -9.51
CA ARG A 13 4.17 6.01 -9.34
C ARG A 13 3.70 5.23 -10.55
N ILE A 14 4.47 4.22 -10.94
CA ILE A 14 4.11 3.21 -11.95
C ILE A 14 4.12 1.83 -11.29
N PRO A 15 3.46 0.80 -11.87
CA PRO A 15 3.61 -0.56 -11.39
C PRO A 15 5.09 -0.94 -11.39
N VAL A 16 5.58 -1.58 -10.33
CA VAL A 16 7.02 -1.92 -10.16
C VAL A 16 7.61 -2.75 -11.31
N THR A 17 6.77 -3.46 -12.06
CA THR A 17 7.20 -4.25 -13.23
C THR A 17 7.31 -3.44 -14.53
N ASP A 18 6.89 -2.17 -14.53
CA ASP A 18 6.92 -1.31 -15.71
C ASP A 18 8.23 -0.50 -15.80
N SER A 19 8.66 -0.21 -17.03
CA SER A 19 9.73 0.77 -17.27
C SER A 19 9.16 2.20 -17.29
N PRO A 20 9.84 3.19 -16.69
CA PRO A 20 9.41 4.60 -16.69
C PRO A 20 9.09 5.16 -18.08
N GLU A 21 9.94 4.85 -19.06
CA GLU A 21 9.83 5.30 -20.47
C GLU A 21 8.57 4.80 -21.19
N LYS A 22 7.98 3.67 -20.73
CA LYS A 22 6.95 2.92 -21.47
C LYS A 22 5.63 2.80 -20.72
N SER A 23 5.60 3.09 -19.42
CA SER A 23 4.39 2.86 -18.63
C SER A 23 3.28 3.81 -19.02
N LYS A 24 2.15 3.23 -19.45
CA LYS A 24 0.87 3.94 -19.64
C LYS A 24 -0.07 3.76 -18.44
N ARG A 25 0.47 3.29 -17.30
CA ARG A 25 -0.29 2.96 -16.10
C ARG A 25 0.09 3.83 -14.90
N GLY A 26 0.85 4.90 -15.13
CA GLY A 26 1.22 5.84 -14.08
C GLY A 26 0.03 6.43 -13.34
N ARG A 27 0.19 6.63 -12.03
CA ARG A 27 -0.77 7.30 -11.15
C ARG A 27 -0.03 8.41 -10.40
N TYR A 28 -0.71 9.55 -10.22
CA TYR A 28 -0.19 10.68 -9.44
C TYR A 28 -0.81 10.69 -8.04
N PHE A 29 0.03 10.84 -7.03
CA PHE A 29 -0.37 10.84 -5.62
C PHE A 29 0.08 12.13 -4.95
N LEU A 30 -0.77 12.71 -4.11
CA LEU A 30 -0.33 13.75 -3.19
C LEU A 30 0.49 13.09 -2.07
N LYS A 31 1.73 13.53 -1.85
CA LYS A 31 2.57 13.05 -0.73
C LYS A 31 2.13 13.61 0.61
N ASP A 32 1.60 14.83 0.59
CA ASP A 32 1.31 15.58 1.79
C ASP A 32 -0.10 15.23 2.34
N ASN A 33 -0.12 14.67 3.55
CA ASN A 33 -1.34 14.26 4.23
C ASN A 33 -2.29 15.43 4.54
N PHE A 34 -1.75 16.63 4.79
CA PHE A 34 -2.58 17.83 4.99
C PHE A 34 -3.35 18.17 3.72
N PHE A 35 -2.69 18.22 2.55
CA PHE A 35 -3.41 18.50 1.29
C PHE A 35 -4.40 17.39 0.91
N ARG A 36 -4.07 16.12 1.19
CA ARG A 36 -5.02 15.00 1.02
C ARG A 36 -6.25 15.17 1.89
N PHE A 37 -6.07 15.53 3.17
CA PHE A 37 -7.18 15.76 4.10
C PHE A 37 -8.02 16.96 3.66
N TYR A 38 -7.36 18.08 3.39
CA TYR A 38 -7.99 19.32 2.97
C TYR A 38 -8.82 19.12 1.70
N GLY A 39 -8.24 18.55 0.65
CA GLY A 39 -8.93 18.32 -0.62
C GLY A 39 -10.11 17.34 -0.51
N ARG A 40 -10.04 16.37 0.41
CA ARG A 40 -11.09 15.36 0.56
C ARG A 40 -12.26 15.82 1.45
N PHE A 41 -11.95 16.50 2.54
CA PHE A 41 -12.92 16.81 3.60
C PHE A 41 -13.26 18.29 3.69
N VAL A 42 -12.25 19.18 3.66
CA VAL A 42 -12.45 20.61 3.90
C VAL A 42 -12.92 21.31 2.63
N TYR A 43 -12.20 21.16 1.53
CA TYR A 43 -12.46 21.86 0.27
C TYR A 43 -13.89 21.62 -0.27
N PRO A 44 -14.43 20.39 -0.30
CA PRO A 44 -15.79 20.17 -0.79
C PRO A 44 -16.87 20.80 0.10
N MET A 45 -16.56 21.14 1.34
CA MET A 45 -17.49 21.72 2.32
C MET A 45 -17.07 23.13 2.74
N TYR A 46 -16.24 23.81 1.94
CA TYR A 46 -15.59 25.06 2.33
C TYR A 46 -16.58 26.16 2.72
N SER A 47 -17.68 26.30 1.97
CA SER A 47 -18.73 27.28 2.29
C SER A 47 -19.37 27.03 3.67
N GLN A 48 -19.68 25.77 3.98
CA GLN A 48 -20.23 25.37 5.29
C GLN A 48 -19.20 25.58 6.41
N TYR A 49 -17.93 25.24 6.15
CA TYR A 49 -16.82 25.47 7.07
C TYR A 49 -16.66 26.96 7.42
N MET A 50 -16.70 27.85 6.41
CA MET A 50 -16.60 29.30 6.62
C MET A 50 -17.81 29.87 7.37
N ALA A 51 -19.00 29.29 7.18
CA ALA A 51 -20.20 29.64 7.92
C ALA A 51 -20.25 29.08 9.35
N GLY A 52 -19.20 28.38 9.80
CA GLY A 52 -19.16 27.74 11.13
C GLY A 52 -19.98 26.46 11.24
N ASN A 53 -20.57 25.96 10.15
CA ASN A 53 -21.34 24.73 10.13
C ASN A 53 -20.44 23.52 9.84
N TYR A 54 -19.80 22.99 10.89
CA TYR A 54 -18.84 21.88 10.78
C TYR A 54 -19.48 20.48 10.76
N SER A 55 -20.74 20.35 11.17
CA SER A 55 -21.40 19.04 11.36
C SER A 55 -21.35 18.15 10.11
N PRO A 56 -21.70 18.64 8.89
CA PRO A 56 -21.65 17.81 7.68
C PRO A 56 -20.24 17.30 7.36
N MET A 57 -19.22 18.14 7.59
CA MET A 57 -17.83 17.77 7.38
C MET A 57 -17.40 16.69 8.38
N LEU A 58 -17.74 16.84 9.66
CA LEU A 58 -17.39 15.87 10.70
C LEU A 58 -18.07 14.51 10.46
N GLU A 59 -19.32 14.49 10.01
CA GLU A 59 -20.01 13.26 9.62
C GLU A 59 -19.30 12.56 8.46
N LYS A 60 -18.91 13.31 7.42
CA LYS A 60 -18.14 12.78 6.30
C LYS A 60 -16.79 12.21 6.74
N VAL A 61 -16.06 12.94 7.60
CA VAL A 61 -14.79 12.47 8.16
C VAL A 61 -15.00 11.15 8.90
N ARG A 62 -15.98 11.07 9.81
CA ARG A 62 -16.27 9.84 10.57
C ARG A 62 -16.59 8.67 9.66
N LYS A 63 -17.44 8.89 8.64
CA LYS A 63 -17.85 7.85 7.68
C LYS A 63 -16.67 7.31 6.87
N GLU A 64 -15.73 8.16 6.48
CA GLU A 64 -14.65 7.78 5.56
C GLU A 64 -13.29 7.56 6.27
N TRP A 65 -13.21 7.79 7.58
CA TRP A 65 -11.97 7.80 8.36
C TRP A 65 -11.11 6.56 8.16
N GLN A 66 -11.73 5.37 8.22
CA GLN A 66 -11.04 4.10 8.06
C GLN A 66 -10.41 3.96 6.67
N SER A 67 -11.16 4.29 5.62
CA SER A 67 -10.65 4.24 4.24
C SER A 67 -9.55 5.29 3.97
N TYR A 68 -9.65 6.46 4.60
CA TYR A 68 -8.68 7.54 4.47
C TYR A 68 -7.37 7.20 5.16
N THR A 69 -7.45 6.79 6.43
CA THR A 69 -6.27 6.39 7.22
C THR A 69 -5.66 5.08 6.75
N GLY A 70 -6.44 4.17 6.17
CA GLY A 70 -5.94 2.95 5.53
C GLY A 70 -4.88 3.23 4.46
N LYS A 71 -5.14 4.19 3.57
CA LYS A 71 -4.15 4.59 2.55
C LYS A 71 -2.89 5.22 3.13
N ILE A 72 -3.01 5.96 4.23
CA ILE A 72 -1.85 6.55 4.92
C ILE A 72 -1.03 5.44 5.57
N PHE A 73 -1.70 4.46 6.17
CA PHE A 73 -1.08 3.29 6.76
C PHE A 73 -0.32 2.46 5.72
N GLU A 74 -0.93 2.19 4.56
CA GLU A 74 -0.28 1.54 3.41
C GLU A 74 0.98 2.30 2.97
N ASP A 75 0.91 3.63 2.84
CA ASP A 75 2.06 4.46 2.47
C ASP A 75 3.21 4.33 3.49
N ILE A 76 2.92 4.36 4.79
CA ILE A 76 3.91 4.22 5.88
C ILE A 76 4.55 2.83 5.87
N VAL A 77 3.73 1.77 5.84
CA VAL A 77 4.22 0.38 5.83
C VAL A 77 5.11 0.12 4.63
N ARG A 78 4.71 0.62 3.46
CA ARG A 78 5.52 0.51 2.24
C ARG A 78 6.87 1.21 2.39
N GLU A 79 6.93 2.42 2.94
CA GLU A 79 8.20 3.11 3.19
C GLU A 79 9.12 2.33 4.13
N LEU A 80 8.57 1.77 5.21
CA LEU A 80 9.30 0.95 6.17
C LEU A 80 9.83 -0.35 5.54
N LEU A 81 8.98 -1.07 4.82
CA LEU A 81 9.35 -2.34 4.19
C LEU A 81 10.31 -2.18 3.02
N VAL A 82 10.11 -1.17 2.16
CA VAL A 82 11.05 -0.86 1.08
C VAL A 82 12.44 -0.63 1.65
N LYS A 83 12.57 0.16 2.72
CA LYS A 83 13.87 0.40 3.36
C LYS A 83 14.52 -0.88 3.87
N LYS A 84 13.74 -1.81 4.44
CA LYS A 84 14.24 -3.09 4.98
C LYS A 84 14.58 -4.12 3.89
N MET A 85 13.87 -4.11 2.76
CA MET A 85 13.90 -5.20 1.77
C MET A 85 14.58 -4.85 0.44
N ILE A 86 14.96 -3.60 0.22
CA ILE A 86 15.55 -3.14 -1.07
C ILE A 86 16.81 -3.91 -1.49
N SER A 87 17.61 -4.40 -0.53
CA SER A 87 18.78 -5.23 -0.81
C SER A 87 18.41 -6.61 -1.35
N ASP A 88 17.30 -7.17 -0.87
CA ASP A 88 16.82 -8.48 -1.27
C ASP A 88 15.97 -8.44 -2.54
N TYR A 89 15.23 -7.35 -2.72
CA TYR A 89 14.31 -7.12 -3.84
C TYR A 89 14.61 -5.75 -4.45
N PRO A 90 15.56 -5.66 -5.39
CA PRO A 90 15.97 -4.39 -6.00
C PRO A 90 14.82 -3.66 -6.72
N ASP A 91 13.88 -4.43 -7.29
CA ASP A 91 12.64 -3.87 -7.83
C ASP A 91 11.52 -4.06 -6.81
N ILE A 92 11.27 -3.06 -5.97
CA ILE A 92 10.21 -3.11 -4.95
C ILE A 92 9.30 -1.88 -5.01
N GLY A 93 7.99 -2.12 -4.98
CA GLY A 93 6.98 -1.08 -5.04
C GLY A 93 5.59 -1.68 -5.28
N SER A 94 4.58 -0.84 -5.43
CA SER A 94 3.22 -1.33 -5.67
C SER A 94 3.05 -1.82 -7.11
N TRP A 95 2.10 -2.73 -7.33
CA TRP A 95 1.75 -3.20 -8.66
C TRP A 95 0.25 -3.07 -8.89
N TRP A 96 -0.16 -2.61 -10.08
CA TRP A 96 -1.56 -2.60 -10.47
C TRP A 96 -1.75 -2.82 -11.97
N ASN A 97 -2.94 -3.27 -12.37
CA ASN A 97 -3.32 -3.44 -13.77
C ASN A 97 -4.52 -2.56 -14.17
N ARG A 98 -4.95 -2.67 -15.44
CA ARG A 98 -6.12 -1.92 -15.96
C ARG A 98 -7.46 -2.50 -15.51
N LYS A 99 -7.48 -3.75 -15.04
CA LYS A 99 -8.66 -4.45 -14.52
C LYS A 99 -8.90 -4.17 -13.03
N ARG A 100 -8.14 -3.22 -12.45
CA ARG A 100 -8.22 -2.78 -11.04
C ARG A 100 -7.67 -3.78 -10.02
N ASP A 101 -6.94 -4.80 -10.46
CA ASP A 101 -6.16 -5.61 -9.53
C ASP A 101 -4.95 -4.81 -9.05
N GLU A 102 -4.64 -4.94 -7.77
CA GLU A 102 -3.56 -4.23 -7.09
C GLU A 102 -2.92 -5.12 -6.02
N ILE A 103 -1.59 -5.05 -5.94
CA ILE A 103 -0.77 -5.64 -4.88
C ILE A 103 -0.03 -4.47 -4.23
N ASP A 104 -0.25 -4.27 -2.93
CA ASP A 104 0.24 -3.08 -2.21
C ASP A 104 1.77 -2.99 -2.28
N ILE A 105 2.46 -4.12 -2.12
CA ILE A 105 3.92 -4.22 -2.25
C ILE A 105 4.27 -5.49 -3.02
N LEU A 106 4.98 -5.32 -4.14
CA LEU A 106 5.57 -6.37 -4.94
C LEU A 106 7.08 -6.13 -4.99
N GLY A 107 7.85 -7.07 -4.45
CA GLY A 107 9.31 -7.15 -4.56
C GLY A 107 9.70 -8.19 -5.59
N VAL A 108 10.62 -7.85 -6.50
CA VAL A 108 11.14 -8.77 -7.52
C VAL A 108 12.66 -8.71 -7.52
N ASN A 109 13.29 -9.88 -7.39
CA ASN A 109 14.72 -10.05 -7.61
C ASN A 109 14.91 -11.00 -8.79
N ARG A 110 15.17 -10.42 -9.97
CA ARG A 110 15.35 -11.17 -11.22
C ARG A 110 16.58 -12.07 -11.20
N GLN A 111 17.67 -11.64 -10.55
CA GLN A 111 18.91 -12.40 -10.48
C GLN A 111 18.75 -13.60 -9.54
N GLY A 112 18.19 -13.37 -8.35
CA GLY A 112 17.92 -14.40 -7.35
C GLY A 112 16.65 -15.23 -7.63
N ARG A 113 15.93 -14.95 -8.72
CA ARG A 113 14.67 -15.60 -9.11
C ARG A 113 13.65 -15.70 -7.97
N LYS A 114 13.50 -14.62 -7.17
CA LYS A 114 12.56 -14.56 -6.05
C LYS A 114 11.60 -13.39 -6.17
N VAL A 115 10.36 -13.61 -5.73
CA VAL A 115 9.25 -12.64 -5.75
C VAL A 115 8.59 -12.63 -4.39
N LEU A 116 8.20 -11.44 -3.95
CA LEU A 116 7.48 -11.22 -2.70
C LEU A 116 6.25 -10.36 -2.99
N ALA A 117 5.06 -10.86 -2.68
CA ALA A 117 3.82 -10.10 -2.76
C ALA A 117 3.25 -9.90 -1.36
N ILE A 118 2.95 -8.66 -0.98
CA ILE A 118 2.43 -8.31 0.34
C ILE A 118 1.20 -7.44 0.19
N GLU A 119 0.16 -7.78 0.96
CA GLU A 119 -1.01 -6.94 1.17
C GLU A 119 -0.94 -6.28 2.56
N VAL A 120 -1.40 -5.04 2.67
CA VAL A 120 -1.38 -4.26 3.91
C VAL A 120 -2.82 -4.00 4.39
N LYS A 121 -3.05 -4.12 5.70
CA LYS A 121 -4.35 -3.89 6.33
C LYS A 121 -4.24 -3.09 7.62
N ASN A 122 -4.89 -1.92 7.66
CA ASN A 122 -4.95 -1.06 8.86
C ASN A 122 -5.99 -1.53 9.89
N LYS A 123 -5.97 -2.81 10.27
CA LYS A 123 -6.86 -3.38 11.27
C LYS A 123 -6.25 -4.63 11.90
N GLU A 124 -6.88 -5.14 12.95
CA GLU A 124 -6.62 -6.48 13.44
C GLU A 124 -7.37 -7.50 12.56
N LEU A 125 -6.73 -8.63 12.28
CA LEU A 125 -7.28 -9.69 11.43
C LEU A 125 -7.48 -10.98 12.22
N GLY A 126 -8.58 -11.67 11.93
CA GLY A 126 -8.75 -13.07 12.27
C GLY A 126 -7.98 -13.98 11.30
N GLU A 127 -7.70 -15.23 11.72
CA GLU A 127 -6.96 -16.20 10.91
C GLU A 127 -7.62 -16.44 9.54
N SER A 128 -8.93 -16.71 9.51
CA SER A 128 -9.66 -16.98 8.27
C SER A 128 -9.68 -15.80 7.31
N GLU A 129 -9.84 -14.58 7.83
CA GLU A 129 -9.82 -13.36 7.02
C GLU A 129 -8.42 -13.09 6.45
N ALA A 130 -7.38 -13.26 7.27
CA ALA A 130 -6.00 -13.12 6.80
C ALA A 130 -5.67 -14.15 5.72
N ARG A 131 -6.10 -15.40 5.89
CA ARG A 131 -5.94 -16.48 4.90
C ARG A 131 -6.61 -16.13 3.57
N GLU A 132 -7.87 -15.68 3.60
CA GLU A 132 -8.59 -15.26 2.39
C GLU A 132 -7.84 -14.15 1.64
N ILE A 133 -7.32 -13.16 2.36
CA ILE A 133 -6.54 -12.05 1.77
C ILE A 133 -5.25 -12.58 1.13
N LEU A 134 -4.55 -13.48 1.81
CA LEU A 134 -3.30 -14.09 1.32
C LEU A 134 -3.53 -14.93 0.06
N GLU A 135 -4.59 -15.74 0.03
CA GLU A 135 -4.99 -16.55 -1.13
C GLU A 135 -5.39 -15.67 -2.32
N LEU A 136 -6.19 -14.63 -2.09
CA LEU A 136 -6.52 -13.64 -3.12
C LEU A 136 -5.26 -12.95 -3.65
N THR A 137 -4.30 -12.65 -2.78
CA THR A 137 -3.02 -12.04 -3.17
C THR A 137 -2.20 -12.99 -4.02
N LEU A 138 -2.14 -14.27 -3.64
CA LEU A 138 -1.51 -15.32 -4.43
C LEU A 138 -2.12 -15.40 -5.83
N ASP A 139 -3.45 -15.34 -5.96
CA ASP A 139 -4.13 -15.34 -7.25
C ASP A 139 -3.80 -14.11 -8.10
N LYS A 140 -3.73 -12.91 -7.50
CA LYS A 140 -3.31 -11.69 -8.20
C LYS A 140 -1.90 -11.82 -8.79
N THR A 141 -0.98 -12.54 -8.12
CA THR A 141 0.39 -12.69 -8.62
C THR A 141 0.44 -13.40 -9.98
N LYS A 142 -0.51 -14.28 -10.28
CA LYS A 142 -0.65 -14.96 -11.59
C LYS A 142 -0.86 -13.96 -12.75
N LEU A 143 -1.34 -12.75 -12.45
CA LEU A 143 -1.57 -11.68 -13.44
C LEU A 143 -0.33 -10.81 -13.68
N VAL A 144 0.70 -10.96 -12.85
CA VAL A 144 1.94 -10.19 -12.94
C VAL A 144 2.83 -10.83 -14.02
N LYS A 145 3.17 -10.04 -15.05
CA LYS A 145 4.03 -10.50 -16.14
C LYS A 145 5.49 -10.54 -15.69
N GLY A 146 6.23 -11.54 -16.18
CA GLY A 146 7.68 -11.63 -15.98
C GLY A 146 8.12 -12.25 -14.65
N ILE A 147 7.18 -12.76 -13.84
CA ILE A 147 7.49 -13.41 -12.56
C ILE A 147 7.28 -14.94 -12.56
N SER A 148 6.83 -15.52 -13.67
CA SER A 148 6.57 -16.96 -13.78
C SER A 148 7.85 -17.79 -13.56
N GLY A 149 7.75 -18.87 -12.79
CA GLY A 149 8.86 -19.77 -12.48
C GLY A 149 9.89 -19.21 -11.49
N GLN A 150 9.59 -18.10 -10.82
CA GLN A 150 10.37 -17.57 -9.71
C GLN A 150 9.81 -18.10 -8.38
N GLU A 151 10.66 -18.22 -7.36
CA GLU A 151 10.24 -18.55 -5.99
C GLU A 151 9.34 -17.43 -5.45
N LEU A 152 8.06 -17.73 -5.22
CA LEU A 152 7.08 -16.76 -4.75
C LEU A 152 6.82 -16.94 -3.26
N LYS A 153 6.94 -15.85 -2.50
CA LYS A 153 6.39 -15.73 -1.15
C LYS A 153 5.26 -14.71 -1.13
N VAL A 154 4.22 -15.02 -0.38
CA VAL A 154 3.07 -14.13 -0.18
C VAL A 154 2.98 -13.80 1.30
N GLY A 155 2.70 -12.55 1.62
CA GLY A 155 2.56 -12.13 3.00
C GLY A 155 1.53 -11.05 3.22
N ILE A 156 1.32 -10.75 4.50
CA ILE A 156 0.38 -9.73 4.95
C ILE A 156 1.01 -8.91 6.06
N VAL A 157 0.74 -7.60 6.04
CA VAL A 157 1.03 -6.69 7.15
C VAL A 157 -0.29 -6.23 7.74
N ALA A 158 -0.47 -6.39 9.05
CA ALA A 158 -1.64 -5.89 9.75
C ALA A 158 -1.28 -5.25 11.09
N ARG A 159 -2.25 -4.65 11.79
CA ARG A 159 -2.02 -4.20 13.18
C ARG A 159 -1.74 -5.39 14.10
N LYS A 160 -2.48 -6.47 13.89
CA LYS A 160 -2.35 -7.75 14.58
C LYS A 160 -2.98 -8.86 13.74
N VAL A 161 -2.47 -10.08 13.82
CA VAL A 161 -3.02 -11.24 13.11
C VAL A 161 -3.19 -12.41 14.09
N LYS A 162 -4.44 -12.79 14.36
CA LYS A 162 -4.73 -14.00 15.12
C LYS A 162 -4.42 -15.23 14.27
N GLY A 163 -3.90 -16.28 14.89
CA GLY A 163 -3.56 -17.54 14.18
C GLY A 163 -2.30 -17.46 13.32
N ARG A 164 -1.42 -16.48 13.58
CA ARG A 164 -0.14 -16.28 12.88
C ARG A 164 0.64 -17.57 12.64
N GLU A 165 0.88 -18.36 13.69
CA GLU A 165 1.68 -19.59 13.61
C GLU A 165 1.16 -20.58 12.57
N ARG A 166 -0.17 -20.66 12.39
CA ARG A 166 -0.79 -21.51 11.37
C ARG A 166 -0.60 -20.97 9.97
N LEU A 167 -0.76 -19.66 9.78
CA LEU A 167 -0.52 -19.00 8.50
C LEU A 167 0.95 -19.14 8.08
N GLU A 168 1.88 -18.97 9.02
CA GLU A 168 3.31 -19.17 8.80
C GLU A 168 3.64 -20.65 8.54
N GLY A 169 2.99 -21.58 9.23
CA GLY A 169 3.08 -23.02 8.97
C GLY A 169 2.63 -23.42 7.56
N ASP A 170 1.68 -22.68 6.98
CA ASP A 170 1.22 -22.84 5.60
C ASP A 170 2.14 -22.13 4.56
N GLY A 171 3.24 -21.51 5.01
CA GLY A 171 4.24 -20.88 4.16
C GLY A 171 3.98 -19.40 3.84
N PHE A 172 2.98 -18.78 4.45
CA PHE A 172 2.75 -17.34 4.33
C PHE A 172 3.69 -16.54 5.24
N LEU A 173 3.96 -15.29 4.86
CA LEU A 173 4.69 -14.35 5.71
C LEU A 173 3.70 -13.43 6.43
N VAL A 174 3.88 -13.25 7.73
CA VAL A 174 3.02 -12.40 8.54
C VAL A 174 3.88 -11.39 9.29
N TRP A 175 3.54 -10.11 9.13
CA TRP A 175 4.13 -9.02 9.89
C TRP A 175 3.07 -8.25 10.64
N GLU A 176 3.35 -7.97 11.90
CA GLU A 176 2.54 -7.07 12.71
C GLU A 176 3.19 -5.68 12.76
N LEU A 177 2.37 -4.63 12.87
CA LEU A 177 2.85 -3.24 12.81
C LEU A 177 3.98 -2.96 13.81
N GLU A 178 3.88 -3.50 15.02
CA GLU A 178 4.85 -3.29 16.10
C GLU A 178 6.25 -3.79 15.72
N GLU A 179 6.37 -4.77 14.83
CA GLU A 179 7.63 -5.32 14.33
C GLU A 179 8.30 -4.45 13.26
N LEU A 180 7.52 -3.54 12.65
CA LEU A 180 7.97 -2.67 11.58
C LEU A 180 8.52 -1.34 12.10
N ILE A 181 8.13 -0.96 13.32
CA ILE A 181 8.56 0.27 13.97
C ILE A 181 9.98 0.07 14.53
N PRO A 182 10.95 0.97 14.22
CA PRO A 182 12.33 0.90 14.71
C PRO A 182 12.48 1.09 16.22
#